data_AF-N6TGT9-F1
#
_entry.id   AF-N6TGT9-F1
#
_cell.length_a   1.000
_cell.length_b   1.000
_cell.length_c   1.000
_cell.angle_alpha   90.00
_cell.angle_beta   90.00
_cell.angle_gamma   90.00
#
_symmetry.space_group_name_H-M   'P 1'
#
loop_
_entity.id
_entity.type
_entity.pdbx_description
1 polymer ?
#
loop_
_entity_poly.entity_id
_entity_poly.type
_entity_poly.pdbx_seq_one_letter_code
_entity_poly.pdbx_strand_id
1 'polypeptide(L)' 'MTSTQTIQECFKGKNLFLTGGSGFIGKACIEKFLRSCPDLGKIYILLRPKRGMSLEERVEQITSSPVGRTYKVIQH' A
#
# COMPACT_ATOMS: atom_id res chain seq x y z
N MET A 1 29.01 17.32 5.48
CA MET A 1 28.72 15.90 5.82
C MET A 1 27.27 15.63 5.48
N THR A 2 26.97 14.87 4.43
CA THR A 2 25.61 14.45 4.10
C THR A 2 25.22 13.30 5.01
N SER A 3 24.27 13.54 5.92
CA SER A 3 23.67 12.49 6.75
C SER A 3 22.96 11.49 5.84
N THR A 4 23.40 10.23 5.85
CA THR A 4 22.71 9.13 5.17
C THR A 4 21.56 8.67 6.05
N GLN A 5 20.32 8.97 5.64
CA GLN A 5 19.12 8.49 6.31
C GLN A 5 18.80 7.06 5.86
N THR A 6 18.29 6.25 6.78
CA THR A 6 17.67 4.97 6.46
C THR A 6 16.35 5.17 5.70
N ILE A 7 15.87 4.12 5.03
CA ILE A 7 14.57 4.17 4.34
C ILE A 7 13.44 4.47 5.34
N GLN A 8 13.48 3.86 6.52
CA GLN A 8 12.47 4.07 7.57
C GLN A 8 12.41 5.54 8.02
N GLU A 9 13.57 6.17 8.23
CA GLU A 9 13.65 7.60 8.57
C GLU A 9 13.16 8.48 7.42
N CYS A 10 13.49 8.13 6.18
CA CYS A 10 13.02 8.86 5.01
C CYS A 10 11.50 8.89 4.88
N PHE A 11 10.81 7.83 5.31
CA PHE A 11 9.36 7.66 5.16
C PHE A 11 8.57 7.92 6.45
N LYS A 12 9.22 8.15 7.59
CA LYS A 12 8.58 8.44 8.88
C LYS A 12 7.60 9.61 8.76
N GLY A 13 6.35 9.38 9.15
CA GLY A 13 5.26 10.34 9.13
C GLY A 13 4.78 10.76 7.74
N LYS A 14 5.38 10.24 6.66
CA LYS A 14 5.01 10.62 5.29
C LYS A 14 3.84 9.79 4.80
N ASN A 15 3.03 10.41 3.94
CA ASN A 15 1.99 9.68 3.21
C ASN A 15 2.54 9.20 1.85
N LEU A 16 2.17 7.99 1.44
CA LEU A 16 2.57 7.40 0.17
C LEU A 16 1.38 7.36 -0.78
N PHE A 17 1.53 7.85 -2.00
CA PHE A 17 0.56 7.67 -3.07
C PHE A 17 1.09 6.63 -4.06
N LEU A 18 0.42 5.48 -4.15
CA LEU A 18 0.84 4.35 -4.95
C LEU A 18 -0.10 4.14 -6.14
N THR A 19 0.48 4.20 -7.33
CA THR A 19 -0.18 3.77 -8.57
C THR A 19 0.10 2.29 -8.82
N GLY A 20 -0.86 1.58 -9.43
CA GLY A 20 -0.71 0.14 -9.67
C GLY A 20 -0.75 -0.73 -8.40
N GLY A 21 -1.21 -0.19 -7.26
CA GLY A 21 -1.26 -0.91 -5.97
C GLY A 21 -2.11 -2.19 -5.98
N SER A 22 -3.04 -2.36 -6.93
CA SER A 22 -3.81 -3.60 -7.09
C SER A 22 -3.07 -4.74 -7.79
N GLY A 23 -1.91 -4.48 -8.42
CA GLY A 23 -1.08 -5.50 -9.05
C GLY A 23 -0.22 -6.26 -8.03
N PHE A 24 0.34 -7.40 -8.43
CA PHE A 24 1.14 -8.26 -7.54
C PHE A 24 2.29 -7.50 -6.85
N ILE A 25 3.10 -6.77 -7.62
CA ILE A 25 4.21 -5.97 -7.08
C ILE A 25 3.71 -4.84 -6.18
N GLY A 26 2.61 -4.18 -6.55
CA GLY A 26 1.99 -3.12 -5.75
C GLY A 26 1.62 -3.63 -4.36
N LYS A 27 0.96 -4.78 -4.27
CA LYS A 27 0.60 -5.43 -3.01
C LYS A 27 1.83 -5.81 -2.18
N ALA A 28 2.85 -6.41 -2.80
CA ALA A 28 4.10 -6.76 -2.12
C ALA A 28 4.83 -5.52 -1.59
N CYS A 29 4.79 -4.41 -2.33
CA CYS A 29 5.35 -3.13 -1.91
C CYS A 29 4.61 -2.55 -0.70
N ILE A 30 3.27 -2.58 -0.73
CA ILE A 30 2.43 -2.19 0.41
C ILE A 30 2.76 -3.04 1.65
N GLU A 31 2.83 -4.37 1.52
CA GLU A 31 3.21 -5.27 2.61
C GLU A 31 4.59 -4.90 3.19
N LYS A 32 5.55 -4.68 2.31
CA LYS A 32 6.92 -4.33 2.72
C LYS A 32 6.98 -3.02 3.50
N PHE A 33 6.24 -2.00 3.07
CA PHE A 33 6.14 -0.73 3.77
C PHE A 33 5.44 -0.89 5.12
N LEU A 34 4.29 -1.58 5.18
CA LEU A 34 3.59 -1.83 6.43
C LEU A 34 4.44 -2.62 7.44
N ARG A 35 5.26 -3.57 6.98
CA ARG A 35 6.15 -4.36 7.85
C ARG A 35 7.42 -3.63 8.27
N SER A 36 8.01 -2.84 7.37
CA SER A 36 9.37 -2.29 7.57
C SER A 36 9.38 -0.82 7.97
N CYS A 37 8.30 -0.08 7.72
CA CYS A 37 8.15 1.35 8.02
C CYS A 37 6.92 1.55 8.93
N PRO A 38 6.99 1.14 10.22
CA PRO A 38 5.85 1.18 11.13
C PRO A 38 5.35 2.62 11.40
N ASP A 39 6.24 3.60 11.29
CA ASP A 39 5.92 5.03 11.47
C ASP A 39 5.47 5.70 10.15
N LEU A 40 5.22 4.95 9.07
CA LEU A 40 4.65 5.52 7.84
C LEU A 40 3.26 6.09 8.12
N GLY A 41 2.91 7.19 7.46
CA GLY A 41 1.55 7.73 7.47
C GLY A 41 0.59 6.86 6.66
N LYS A 42 -0.28 7.50 5.88
CA LYS A 42 -1.29 6.80 5.08
C LYS A 42 -0.71 6.36 3.73
N ILE A 43 -1.09 5.16 3.29
CA ILE A 43 -0.88 4.70 1.92
C ILE A 43 -2.20 4.90 1.15
N TYR A 44 -2.17 5.75 0.14
CA TYR A 44 -3.26 6.00 -0.79
C TYR A 44 -3.02 5.21 -2.07
N ILE A 45 -4.02 4.46 -2.53
CA ILE A 45 -3.89 3.62 -3.72
C ILE A 45 -4.85 4.11 -4.79
N LEU A 46 -4.33 4.37 -5.99
CA LEU A 46 -5.17 4.71 -7.13
C LEU A 46 -5.77 3.45 -7.75
N LEU A 47 -7.07 3.27 -7.56
CA LEU A 47 -7.85 2.25 -8.25
C LEU A 47 -8.42 2.81 -9.55
N ARG A 48 -8.04 2.22 -10.69
CA ARG A 48 -8.72 2.47 -11.95
C ARG A 48 -9.99 1.62 -12.08
N PRO A 49 -11.08 2.17 -12.65
CA PRO A 49 -12.25 1.38 -13.04
C PRO A 49 -11.85 0.22 -13.94
N LYS A 50 -12.53 -0.92 -13.77
CA LYS A 50 -12.36 -2.09 -14.63
C LYS A 50 -13.75 -2.56 -15.04
N ARG A 51 -13.99 -2.70 -16.35
CA ARG A 51 -15.32 -3.11 -16.87
C ARG A 51 -15.71 -4.46 -16.26
N GLY A 52 -16.95 -4.55 -15.78
CA GLY A 52 -17.48 -5.75 -15.14
C GLY A 52 -16.94 -6.01 -13.73
N MET A 53 -16.44 -4.99 -13.04
CA MET A 53 -15.98 -5.09 -11.65
C MET A 53 -16.40 -3.85 -10.86
N SER A 54 -17.04 -4.08 -9.72
CA SER A 54 -17.42 -3.08 -8.73
C SER A 54 -16.19 -2.51 -8.01
N LEU A 55 -16.34 -1.36 -7.35
CA LEU A 55 -15.25 -0.77 -6.58
C LEU A 55 -14.89 -1.66 -5.38
N GLU A 56 -15.89 -2.31 -4.80
CA GLU A 56 -15.78 -3.22 -3.66
C GLU A 56 -14.91 -4.43 -4.04
N GLU A 57 -15.16 -5.05 -5.19
CA GLU A 57 -14.32 -6.14 -5.73
C GLU A 57 -12.89 -5.65 -6.03
N ARG A 58 -12.72 -4.39 -6.46
CA ARG A 58 -11.38 -3.81 -6.69
C ARG A 58 -10.63 -3.59 -5.38
N VAL A 59 -11.32 -3.17 -4.32
CA VAL A 59 -10.76 -3.02 -2.98
C VAL A 59 -10.43 -4.39 -2.38
N GLU A 60 -11.34 -5.35 -2.51
CA GLU A 60 -11.12 -6.72 -2.07
C GLU A 60 -9.90 -7.32 -2.77
N GLN A 61 -9.70 -7.05 -4.06
CA GLN A 61 -8.48 -7.46 -4.74
C GLN A 61 -7.22 -6.89 -4.09
N ILE A 62 -7.21 -5.66 -3.58
CA ILE A 62 -6.01 -5.12 -2.91
C ILE A 62 -5.78 -5.83 -1.57
N THR A 63 -6.84 -6.08 -0.80
CA THR A 63 -6.75 -6.66 0.56
C THR A 63 -6.61 -8.18 0.56
N SER A 64 -7.11 -8.83 -0.48
CA SER A 64 -6.96 -10.25 -0.76
C SER A 64 -5.58 -10.47 -1.36
N SER A 65 -4.65 -10.85 -0.48
CA SER A 65 -3.26 -11.11 -0.85
C SER A 65 -2.92 -12.59 -0.67
N PRO A 66 -2.39 -13.26 -1.70
CA PRO A 66 -1.65 -14.52 -1.53
C PRO A 66 -0.33 -14.33 -0.79
N VAL A 67 0.17 -13.08 -0.74
CA VAL A 67 1.44 -12.69 -0.13
C VAL A 67 1.13 -12.24 1.30
N GLY A 68 1.28 -13.17 2.25
CA GLY A 68 1.41 -12.94 3.70
C GLY A 68 0.44 -11.95 4.37
N ARG A 69 -0.58 -12.52 5.05
CA ARG A 69 -1.56 -11.88 5.98
C ARG A 69 -2.56 -10.88 5.37
N THR A 70 -3.80 -11.00 5.84
CA THR A 70 -4.95 -10.17 5.46
C THR A 70 -4.88 -8.78 6.09
N TYR A 71 -5.04 -7.73 5.29
CA TYR A 71 -5.15 -6.35 5.77
C TYR A 71 -6.61 -5.96 5.96
N LYS A 72 -6.92 -5.19 7.01
CA LYS A 72 -8.24 -4.59 7.19
C LYS A 72 -8.22 -3.21 6.55
N VAL A 73 -8.89 -3.03 5.41
CA VAL A 73 -9.14 -1.69 4.86
C VAL A 73 -10.26 -1.06 5.68
N ILE A 74 -9.99 0.13 6.22
CA ILE A 74 -11.01 0.96 6.85
C ILE A 74 -11.58 1.82 5.72
N GLN A 75 -12.79 1.50 5.27
CA GLN A 75 -13.57 2.39 4.40
C GLN A 75 -14.35 3.38 5.27
N HIS A 76 -14.38 4.65 4.85
CA HIS A 76 -15.33 5.66 5.31
C HIS A 76 -16.34 5.92 4.21
#